data_AF-A0A1H3YZ46-F1
#
_entry.id   AF-A0A1H3YZ46-F1
#
_cell.length_a   1.000
_cell.length_b   1.000
_cell.length_c   1.000
_cell.angle_alpha   90.00
_cell.angle_beta   90.00
_cell.angle_gamma   90.00
#
_symmetry.space_group_name_H-M   'P 1'
#
loop_
_entity.id
_entity.type
_entity.pdbx_description
1 polymer ?
#
loop_
_entity_poly.entity_id
_entity_poly.type
_entity_poly.pdbx_seq_one_letter_code
_entity_poly.pdbx_strand_id
1 'polypeptide(L)' 'MSNATFYKRRAKYGGMDASMVARLKELEAENRRLKKMYAEERLKSEIRKEALEGKY' A
#
# COMPACT_ATOMS: atom_id res chain seq x y z
N MET A 1 8.83 15.91 -19.20
CA MET A 1 9.23 14.83 -18.27
C MET A 1 10.69 15.01 -17.92
N SER A 2 11.07 15.03 -16.64
CA SER A 2 12.48 15.22 -16.26
C SER A 2 13.31 13.95 -16.49
N ASN A 3 14.57 14.10 -16.88
CA ASN A 3 15.51 12.99 -17.06
C ASN A 3 15.60 12.12 -15.79
N ALA A 4 15.55 12.74 -14.61
CA ALA A 4 15.53 12.04 -13.33
C ALA A 4 14.34 11.06 -13.18
N THR A 5 13.16 11.43 -13.67
CA THR A 5 11.96 10.57 -13.63
C THR A 5 12.10 9.39 -14.60
N PHE A 6 12.71 9.62 -15.76
CA PHE A 6 12.98 8.57 -16.75
C PHE A 6 13.96 7.52 -16.21
N TYR A 7 15.09 7.94 -15.66
CA TYR A 7 16.07 7.01 -15.08
C TYR A 7 15.52 6.25 -13.88
N LYS A 8 14.72 6.88 -13.01
CA LYS A 8 14.03 6.18 -11.91
C LYS A 8 13.09 5.08 -12.40
N ARG A 9 12.33 5.34 -13.47
CA ARG A 9 11.45 4.32 -14.06
C ARG A 9 12.24 3.20 -14.74
N ARG A 10 13.32 3.54 -15.45
CA ARG A 10 14.19 2.54 -16.09
C ARG A 10 14.92 1.68 -15.06
N ALA A 11 15.35 2.23 -13.94
CA ALA A 11 15.94 1.46 -12.85
C ALA A 11 14.92 0.51 -12.19
N LYS A 12 13.67 0.95 -12.00
CA LYS A 12 12.62 0.13 -11.36
C LYS A 12 12.02 -0.94 -12.29
N TYR A 13 11.89 -0.65 -13.59
CA TYR A 13 11.13 -1.47 -14.53
C TYR A 13 11.90 -1.89 -15.79
N GLY A 14 13.12 -1.40 -16.00
CA GLY A 14 13.82 -1.52 -17.29
C GLY A 14 14.28 -2.92 -17.68
N GLY A 15 14.25 -3.89 -16.76
CA GLY A 15 14.48 -5.31 -17.03
C GLY A 15 13.24 -6.20 -16.79
N MET A 16 12.08 -5.59 -16.53
CA MET A 16 10.83 -6.33 -16.31
C MET A 16 10.07 -6.46 -17.63
N ASP A 17 9.55 -7.65 -17.91
CA ASP A 17 8.59 -7.84 -18.98
C ASP A 17 7.28 -7.06 -18.69
N ALA A 18 6.55 -6.68 -19.74
CA ALA A 18 5.31 -5.92 -19.62
C ALA A 18 4.28 -6.63 -18.71
N SER A 19 4.22 -7.97 -18.76
CA SER A 19 3.36 -8.78 -17.89
C SER A 19 3.75 -8.69 -16.41
N MET A 20 5.05 -8.62 -16.12
CA MET A 20 5.56 -8.47 -14.74
C MET A 20 5.25 -7.07 -14.19
N VAL A 21 5.35 -6.03 -15.01
CA VAL A 21 4.99 -4.66 -14.61
C VAL A 21 3.49 -4.54 -14.31
N ALA A 22 2.64 -5.19 -15.10
CA ALA A 22 1.20 -5.22 -14.85
C ALA A 22 0.88 -5.90 -13.51
N ARG A 23 1.41 -7.11 -13.29
CA ARG A 23 1.25 -7.86 -12.04
C ARG A 23 1.78 -7.08 -10.83
N LEU A 24 2.90 -6.38 -10.97
CA LEU A 24 3.46 -5.58 -9.89
C LEU A 24 2.55 -4.41 -9.51
N LYS A 25 1.95 -3.73 -10.48
CA LYS A 25 0.97 -2.66 -10.22
C LYS A 25 -0.29 -3.17 -9.53
N GLU A 26 -0.79 -4.34 -9.93
CA GLU A 26 -1.93 -5.00 -9.28
C GLU A 26 -1.60 -5.33 -7.82
N LEU A 27 -0.43 -5.91 -7.55
CA LEU A 27 0.03 -6.19 -6.19
C LEU A 27 0.21 -4.91 -5.36
N GLU A 28 0.74 -3.82 -5.95
CA GLU A 28 0.84 -2.51 -5.28
C GLU A 28 -0.54 -1.90 -4.98
N ALA A 29 -1.55 -2.14 -5.82
CA ALA A 29 -2.93 -1.71 -5.57
C ALA A 29 -3.58 -2.53 -4.44
N GLU A 30 -3.42 -3.85 -4.48
CA GLU A 30 -3.97 -4.74 -3.44
C GLU A 30 -3.30 -4.48 -2.08
N ASN A 31 -1.99 -4.29 -2.05
CA ASN A 31 -1.27 -3.96 -0.81
C ASN A 31 -1.78 -2.65 -0.18
N ARG A 32 -2.11 -1.64 -1.01
CA ARG A 32 -2.72 -0.40 -0.52
C ARG A 32 -4.10 -0.63 0.07
N ARG A 33 -4.94 -1.43 -0.60
CA ARG A 33 -6.28 -1.77 -0.10
C ARG A 33 -6.20 -2.53 1.22
N LEU A 34 -5.32 -3.53 1.32
CA LEU A 34 -5.10 -4.31 2.53
C LEU A 34 -4.61 -3.44 3.69
N LYS A 35 -3.64 -2.54 3.44
CA LYS A 35 -3.17 -1.60 4.47
C LYS A 35 -4.27 -0.68 4.98
N LYS A 36 -5.12 -0.17 4.08
CA LYS A 36 -6.27 0.66 4.46
C LYS A 36 -7.24 -0.12 5.35
N MET A 37 -7.62 -1.33 4.94
CA MET A 37 -8.52 -2.19 5.71
C MET A 37 -7.93 -2.54 7.09
N TYR A 38 -6.64 -2.86 7.14
CA TYR A 38 -5.95 -3.14 8.40
C TYR A 38 -5.94 -1.94 9.33
N ALA A 39 -5.65 -0.73 8.82
CA ALA A 39 -5.70 0.50 9.61
C ALA A 39 -7.10 0.77 10.16
N GLU A 40 -8.15 0.58 9.35
CA GLU A 40 -9.54 0.74 9.78
C GLU A 40 -9.93 -0.28 10.86
N GLU A 41 -9.55 -1.56 10.70
CA GLU A 41 -9.86 -2.59 11.69
C GLU A 41 -9.07 -2.41 12.99
N ARG A 42 -7.81 -1.98 12.89
CA ARG A 42 -6.99 -1.61 14.04
C ARG A 42 -7.61 -0.46 14.81
N LEU A 43 -8.04 0.60 14.12
CA LEU A 43 -8.71 1.73 14.75
C LEU A 43 -10.00 1.30 15.46
N LYS A 44 -10.83 0.47 14.81
CA LYS A 44 -12.04 -0.09 15.46
C LYS A 44 -11.70 -0.95 16.67
N SER A 45 -10.63 -1.75 16.60
CA SER A 45 -10.17 -2.55 17.73
C SER A 45 -9.67 -1.69 18.88
N GLU A 46 -8.99 -0.58 18.60
CA GLU A 46 -8.49 0.34 19.61
C GLU A 46 -9.65 1.08 20.29
N ILE A 47 -10.61 1.59 19.53
CA ILE A 47 -11.84 2.18 20.08
C ILE A 47 -12.62 1.17 20.95
N ARG A 48 -12.77 -0.08 20.49
CA ARG A 48 -13.43 -1.13 21.29
C ARG A 48 -12.69 -1.40 22.60
N LYS A 49 -11.36 -1.42 22.57
CA LYS A 49 -10.55 -1.60 23.80
C LYS A 49 -10.70 -0.41 24.73
N GLU A 50 -10.63 0.81 24.22
CA GLU A 50 -10.80 2.03 25.01
C GLU A 50 -12.19 2.10 25.65
N ALA A 51 -13.25 1.71 24.92
CA ALA A 51 -14.61 1.62 25.45
C ALA A 51 -14.77 0.54 26.54
N LEU A 52 -14.05 -0.59 26.42
CA LEU A 52 -14.08 -1.67 27.42
C LEU A 52 -13.20 -1.36 28.64
N GLU A 53 -12.14 -0.57 28.49
CA GLU A 53 -11.24 -0.14 29.56
C GLU A 53 -11.83 0.98 30.45
N GLY A 54 -13.05 1.44 30.16
CA GLY A 54 -13.89 2.11 31.15
C GLY A 54 -13.26 3.33 31.81
N LYS A 55 -12.62 4.21 31.03
CA LYS A 55 -12.23 5.54 31.51
C LYS A 55 -13.36 6.56 31.33
N TYR A 56 -14.51 6.27 31.93
CA TYR A 56 -15.55 7.24 32.30
C TYR A 56 -16.26 6.75 33.55
#